data_AF-A0A2J6Q304-F1
#
_entry.id   AF-A0A2J6Q304-F1
#
_cell.length_a   1.000
_cell.length_b   1.000
_cell.length_c   1.000
_cell.angle_alpha   90.00
_cell.angle_beta   90.00
_cell.angle_gamma   90.00
#
_symmetry.space_group_name_H-M   'P 1'
#
loop_
_entity.id
_entity.type
_entity.pdbx_description
1 polymer ?
#
loop_
_entity_poly.entity_id
_entity_poly.type
_entity_poly.pdbx_seq_one_letter_code
_entity_poly.pdbx_strand_id
1 'polypeptide(L)'
;MPSQYSTYLRSSPFVCIVDTLSILVRLAWSIYTFLLTENNPLYDSLHHIVVDERFDYDVAEIKKARATSWIRWLCFILGPLPQAIRLGSFSGVPYTKLFGFGFLSSWLLVEFLILIATTTDRDTPPDWPSTVFEFLDVAAFFAVLGVTTAAELLILVITSEAVLFDASFHSPSTGQWILALLSFLFFWGTVFGTLYGGIIGPILLRIVNWGLSQSQLLGLSEVFLVAFRDGNEESLEADLCAVWCLLSFFPQFAVCLMLYGYPEFYDPAGTVNPGWTGVFG
;
A
#
# COMPACT_ATOMS: atom_id res chain seq x y z
N MET A 1 -8.56 -3.70 6.41
CA MET A 1 -8.71 -2.25 6.68
C MET A 1 -10.08 -1.80 6.19
N PRO A 2 -10.86 -1.06 6.99
CA PRO A 2 -12.23 -0.69 6.65
C PRO A 2 -12.34 0.07 5.32
N SER A 3 -13.42 -0.18 4.57
CA SER A 3 -13.71 0.36 3.24
C SER A 3 -13.62 1.89 3.15
N GLN A 4 -13.97 2.57 4.23
CA GLN A 4 -14.14 4.02 4.31
C GLN A 4 -12.81 4.77 4.16
N TYR A 5 -11.69 4.14 4.54
CA TYR A 5 -10.34 4.73 4.51
C TYR A 5 -9.53 4.35 3.26
N SER A 6 -10.06 3.40 2.49
CA SER A 6 -9.43 2.77 1.33
C SER A 6 -8.96 3.77 0.27
N THR A 7 -9.72 4.83 -0.01
CA THR A 7 -9.39 5.76 -1.10
C THR A 7 -8.16 6.63 -0.78
N TYR A 8 -7.97 7.01 0.49
CA TYR A 8 -6.87 7.89 0.91
C TYR A 8 -5.63 7.12 1.34
N LEU A 9 -5.77 5.92 1.90
CA LEU A 9 -4.64 5.03 2.13
C LEU A 9 -3.97 4.60 0.82
N ARG A 10 -4.74 4.57 -0.27
CA ARG A 10 -4.23 4.41 -1.65
C ARG A 10 -3.61 5.67 -2.25
N SER A 11 -3.30 6.70 -1.47
CA SER A 11 -2.46 7.82 -1.91
C SER A 11 -0.97 7.57 -1.69
N SER A 12 -0.60 6.54 -0.92
CA SER A 12 0.78 6.10 -0.72
C SER A 12 1.08 4.87 -1.58
N PRO A 13 2.13 4.90 -2.43
CA PRO A 13 2.45 3.76 -3.29
C PRO A 13 2.90 2.55 -2.48
N PHE A 14 3.53 2.77 -1.32
CA PHE A 14 3.94 1.71 -0.40
C PHE A 14 2.74 0.97 0.17
N VAL A 15 1.72 1.70 0.61
CA VAL A 15 0.49 1.10 1.14
C VAL A 15 -0.22 0.31 0.04
N CYS A 16 -0.28 0.82 -1.20
CA CYS A 16 -0.82 0.07 -2.33
C CYS A 16 -0.05 -1.22 -2.63
N ILE A 17 1.28 -1.20 -2.58
CA ILE A 17 2.10 -2.40 -2.79
C ILE A 17 1.85 -3.41 -1.67
N VAL A 18 1.82 -2.97 -0.40
CA VAL A 18 1.53 -3.83 0.75
C VAL A 18 0.12 -4.42 0.67
N ASP A 19 -0.89 -3.62 0.32
CA ASP A 19 -2.27 -4.07 0.09
C ASP A 19 -2.32 -5.13 -1.02
N THR A 20 -1.65 -4.86 -2.15
CA THR A 20 -1.55 -5.81 -3.27
C THR A 20 -0.90 -7.11 -2.84
N LEU A 21 0.22 -7.06 -2.12
CA LEU A 21 0.94 -8.23 -1.62
C LEU A 21 0.11 -9.01 -0.60
N SER A 22 -0.54 -8.34 0.34
CA SER A 22 -1.42 -8.95 1.33
C SER A 22 -2.52 -9.76 0.64
N ILE A 23 -3.21 -9.15 -0.33
CA ILE A 23 -4.26 -9.83 -1.09
C ILE A 23 -3.68 -11.00 -1.91
N LEU A 24 -2.54 -10.82 -2.58
CA LEU A 24 -1.90 -11.91 -3.34
C LEU A 24 -1.49 -13.08 -2.45
N VAL A 25 -0.94 -12.83 -1.26
CA VAL A 25 -0.56 -13.86 -0.28
C VAL A 25 -1.81 -14.61 0.19
N ARG A 26 -2.88 -13.89 0.54
CA ARG A 26 -4.16 -14.48 0.95
C ARG A 26 -4.80 -15.30 -0.17
N LEU A 27 -4.74 -14.80 -1.40
CA LEU A 27 -5.20 -15.52 -2.58
C LEU A 27 -4.39 -16.79 -2.81
N ALA A 28 -3.06 -16.70 -2.76
CA ALA A 28 -2.17 -17.85 -2.90
C ALA A 28 -2.40 -18.88 -1.80
N TRP A 29 -2.59 -18.44 -0.55
CA TRP A 29 -2.94 -19.31 0.58
C TRP A 29 -4.29 -19.99 0.39
N SER A 30 -5.30 -19.25 -0.10
CA SER A 30 -6.63 -19.80 -0.41
C SER A 30 -6.57 -20.83 -1.53
N ILE A 31 -5.78 -20.57 -2.57
CA ILE A 31 -5.52 -21.53 -3.65
C ILE A 31 -4.78 -22.76 -3.10
N TYR A 32 -3.76 -22.56 -2.27
CA TYR A 32 -2.99 -23.65 -1.68
C TYR A 32 -3.84 -24.55 -0.79
N THR A 33 -4.64 -23.96 0.10
CA THR A 33 -5.56 -24.71 0.99
C THR A 33 -6.67 -25.40 0.21
N PHE A 34 -7.17 -24.78 -0.86
CA PHE A 34 -8.08 -25.42 -1.82
C PHE A 34 -7.47 -26.68 -2.43
N LEU A 35 -6.24 -26.57 -2.94
CA LEU A 35 -5.55 -27.71 -3.57
C LEU A 35 -5.31 -28.87 -2.60
N LEU A 36 -5.21 -28.59 -1.30
CA LEU A 36 -5.00 -29.61 -0.27
C LEU A 36 -6.30 -30.16 0.35
N THR A 37 -7.41 -29.43 0.26
CA THR A 37 -8.66 -29.79 0.92
C THR A 37 -9.71 -30.10 -0.13
N GLU A 38 -10.10 -31.36 -0.23
CA GLU A 38 -10.99 -31.90 -1.28
C GLU A 38 -12.39 -31.25 -1.33
N ASN A 39 -12.77 -30.45 -0.33
CA ASN A 39 -14.13 -29.93 -0.16
C ASN A 39 -14.26 -28.42 0.13
N ASN A 40 -13.19 -27.62 0.06
CA ASN A 40 -13.34 -26.18 0.23
C ASN A 40 -13.55 -25.52 -1.12
N PRO A 41 -14.69 -24.90 -1.44
CA PRO A 41 -14.78 -24.11 -2.67
C PRO A 41 -13.82 -22.93 -2.54
N LEU A 42 -12.74 -22.89 -3.34
CA LEU A 42 -11.81 -21.75 -3.52
C LEU A 42 -12.53 -20.41 -3.63
N TYR A 43 -13.75 -20.46 -4.16
CA TYR A 43 -14.67 -19.36 -4.30
C TYR A 43 -15.07 -18.71 -2.96
N ASP A 44 -15.35 -19.50 -1.92
CA ASP A 44 -15.84 -18.96 -0.64
C ASP A 44 -14.73 -18.19 0.08
N SER A 45 -13.50 -18.66 -0.03
CA SER A 45 -12.32 -17.94 0.47
C SER A 45 -12.08 -16.64 -0.30
N LEU A 46 -12.28 -16.65 -1.63
CA LEU A 46 -12.19 -15.44 -2.45
C LEU A 46 -13.27 -14.42 -2.09
N HIS A 47 -14.52 -14.86 -1.92
CA HIS A 47 -15.61 -14.00 -1.50
C HIS A 47 -15.31 -13.34 -0.16
N HIS A 48 -14.84 -14.11 0.83
CA HIS A 48 -14.45 -13.61 2.15
C HIS A 48 -13.32 -12.56 2.06
N ILE A 49 -12.26 -12.80 1.27
CA ILE A 49 -11.15 -11.84 1.08
C ILE A 49 -11.67 -10.49 0.57
N VAL A 50 -12.71 -10.48 -0.27
CA VAL A 50 -13.20 -9.26 -0.93
C VAL A 50 -14.29 -8.56 -0.14
N VAL A 51 -15.25 -9.32 0.38
CA VAL A 51 -16.51 -8.79 0.93
C VAL A 51 -16.34 -8.44 2.41
N ASP A 52 -15.76 -9.35 3.18
CA ASP A 52 -15.80 -9.26 4.64
C ASP A 52 -14.80 -8.20 5.11
N GLU A 53 -13.58 -8.22 4.58
CA GLU A 53 -12.54 -7.27 5.01
C GLU A 53 -12.69 -5.87 4.45
N ARG A 54 -13.39 -5.74 3.32
CA ARG A 54 -13.30 -4.55 2.47
C ARG A 54 -14.60 -3.83 2.25
N PHE A 55 -15.72 -4.48 2.52
CA PHE A 55 -17.05 -3.86 2.46
C PHE A 55 -17.82 -4.06 3.76
N ASP A 56 -17.18 -4.58 4.82
CA ASP A 56 -17.80 -4.81 6.13
C ASP A 56 -19.13 -5.57 6.00
N TYR A 57 -19.16 -6.56 5.09
CA TYR A 57 -20.35 -7.33 4.73
C TYR A 57 -21.56 -6.54 4.17
N ASP A 58 -21.41 -5.27 3.79
CA ASP A 58 -22.51 -4.52 3.20
C ASP A 58 -22.78 -4.97 1.75
N VAL A 59 -23.69 -5.94 1.63
CA VAL A 59 -24.19 -6.48 0.36
C VAL A 59 -24.75 -5.36 -0.54
N ALA A 60 -25.34 -4.30 0.03
CA ALA A 60 -25.86 -3.19 -0.75
C ALA A 60 -24.72 -2.36 -1.36
N GLU A 61 -23.62 -2.14 -0.63
CA GLU A 61 -22.42 -1.50 -1.17
C GLU A 61 -21.79 -2.31 -2.29
N ILE A 62 -21.71 -3.63 -2.16
CA ILE A 62 -21.16 -4.51 -3.21
C ILE A 62 -22.02 -4.45 -4.46
N LYS A 63 -23.35 -4.53 -4.31
CA LYS A 63 -24.29 -4.37 -5.44
C LYS A 63 -24.16 -3.00 -6.11
N LYS A 64 -23.96 -1.94 -5.32
CA LYS A 64 -23.71 -0.58 -5.85
C LYS A 64 -22.36 -0.48 -6.56
N ALA A 65 -21.30 -1.06 -6.01
CA ALA A 65 -19.97 -1.13 -6.62
C ALA A 65 -20.02 -1.90 -7.96
N ARG A 66 -20.80 -2.98 -8.02
CA ARG A 66 -21.08 -3.73 -9.26
C ARG A 66 -21.78 -2.87 -10.30
N ALA A 67 -22.87 -2.20 -9.92
CA ALA A 67 -23.66 -1.37 -10.84
C ALA A 67 -22.84 -0.21 -11.44
N THR A 68 -21.85 0.29 -10.69
CA THR A 68 -20.98 1.40 -11.10
C THR A 68 -19.63 0.95 -11.67
N SER A 69 -19.35 -0.35 -11.71
CA SER A 69 -18.06 -0.91 -12.17
C SER A 69 -17.67 -0.42 -13.57
N TRP A 70 -18.61 -0.42 -14.51
CA TRP A 70 -18.36 0.04 -15.89
C TRP A 70 -17.94 1.51 -15.95
N ILE A 71 -18.50 2.38 -15.10
CA ILE A 71 -18.12 3.80 -15.02
C ILE A 71 -16.69 3.91 -14.49
N ARG A 72 -16.33 3.12 -13.46
CA ARG A 72 -14.97 3.11 -12.91
C ARG A 72 -13.96 2.67 -13.96
N TRP A 73 -14.25 1.61 -14.72
CA TRP A 73 -13.41 1.16 -15.82
C TRP A 73 -13.28 2.21 -16.93
N LEU A 74 -14.36 2.91 -17.28
CA LEU A 74 -14.32 4.01 -18.24
C LEU A 74 -13.43 5.16 -17.73
N CYS A 75 -13.64 5.63 -16.50
CA CYS A 75 -12.81 6.67 -15.87
C CYS A 75 -11.34 6.25 -15.77
N PHE A 76 -11.08 4.96 -15.48
CA PHE A 76 -9.75 4.39 -15.45
C PHE A 76 -9.05 4.43 -16.82
N ILE A 77 -9.75 4.01 -17.88
CA ILE A 77 -9.27 4.03 -19.26
C ILE A 77 -8.99 5.46 -19.73
N LEU A 78 -9.82 6.42 -19.33
CA LEU A 78 -9.69 7.82 -19.76
C LEU A 78 -8.64 8.61 -18.97
N GLY A 79 -8.30 8.22 -17.74
CA GLY A 79 -7.38 8.97 -16.88
C GLY A 79 -6.11 8.19 -16.51
N PRO A 80 -6.16 7.32 -15.48
CA PRO A 80 -4.98 6.59 -15.00
C PRO A 80 -4.24 5.75 -16.05
N LEU A 81 -4.95 5.08 -16.96
CA LEU A 81 -4.34 4.16 -17.91
C LEU A 81 -3.37 4.86 -18.89
N PRO A 82 -3.73 5.97 -19.56
CA PRO A 82 -2.79 6.78 -20.35
C PRO A 82 -1.54 7.19 -19.58
N GLN A 83 -1.70 7.60 -18.31
CA GLN A 83 -0.57 8.00 -17.47
C GLN A 83 0.33 6.82 -17.13
N ALA A 84 -0.24 5.64 -16.87
CA ALA A 84 0.52 4.41 -16.64
C ALA A 84 1.29 3.96 -17.89
N ILE A 85 0.67 4.05 -19.08
CA ILE A 85 1.34 3.76 -20.36
C ILE A 85 2.52 4.72 -20.58
N ARG A 86 2.29 6.01 -20.36
CA ARG A 86 3.34 7.03 -20.45
C ARG A 86 4.47 6.76 -19.46
N LEU A 87 4.15 6.48 -18.21
CA LEU A 87 5.13 6.13 -17.19
C LEU A 87 5.95 4.88 -17.58
N GLY A 88 5.27 3.86 -18.11
CA GLY A 88 5.92 2.64 -18.60
C GLY A 88 6.87 2.89 -19.78
N SER A 89 6.60 3.92 -20.57
CA SER A 89 7.40 4.28 -21.75
C SER A 89 8.71 5.02 -21.44
N PHE A 90 8.84 5.67 -20.29
CA PHE A 90 10.08 6.36 -19.91
C PHE A 90 11.22 5.35 -19.73
N SER A 91 12.44 5.69 -20.11
CA SER A 91 13.61 4.85 -19.86
C SER A 91 14.28 5.27 -18.54
N GLY A 92 15.09 4.44 -17.90
CA GLY A 92 15.95 4.91 -16.79
C GLY A 92 15.28 5.31 -15.45
N VAL A 93 13.96 5.15 -15.26
CA VAL A 93 13.28 5.45 -13.98
C VAL A 93 12.59 4.23 -13.35
N PRO A 94 13.33 3.15 -13.00
CA PRO A 94 12.75 1.89 -12.52
C PRO A 94 11.92 2.06 -11.24
N TYR A 95 12.35 2.93 -10.32
CA TYR A 95 11.63 3.16 -9.06
C TYR A 95 10.33 3.95 -9.26
N THR A 96 10.34 4.99 -10.08
CA THR A 96 9.12 5.74 -10.41
C THR A 96 8.10 4.81 -11.07
N LYS A 97 8.55 3.93 -11.97
CA LYS A 97 7.71 2.88 -12.55
C LYS A 97 7.16 1.96 -11.48
N LEU A 98 7.99 1.43 -10.59
CA LEU A 98 7.55 0.55 -9.50
C LEU A 98 6.44 1.19 -8.66
N PHE A 99 6.62 2.44 -8.24
CA PHE A 99 5.63 3.14 -7.42
C PHE A 99 4.35 3.48 -8.20
N GLY A 100 4.45 3.96 -9.43
CA GLY A 100 3.27 4.26 -10.23
C GLY A 100 2.49 3.01 -10.62
N PHE A 101 3.19 1.92 -10.97
CA PHE A 101 2.56 0.62 -11.21
C PHE A 101 2.02 -0.03 -9.93
N GLY A 102 2.56 0.28 -8.75
CA GLY A 102 2.03 -0.17 -7.47
C GLY A 102 0.60 0.31 -7.20
N PHE A 103 0.30 1.58 -7.54
CA PHE A 103 -1.07 2.09 -7.50
C PHE A 103 -1.96 1.36 -8.52
N LEU A 104 -1.45 1.20 -9.73
CA LEU A 104 -2.16 0.53 -10.82
C LEU A 104 -2.53 -0.90 -10.47
N SER A 105 -1.57 -1.67 -9.93
CA SER A 105 -1.76 -3.07 -9.57
C SER A 105 -2.75 -3.22 -8.44
N SER A 106 -2.67 -2.39 -7.39
CA SER A 106 -3.66 -2.40 -6.31
C SER A 106 -5.07 -2.15 -6.83
N TRP A 107 -5.26 -1.15 -7.69
CA TRP A 107 -6.58 -0.88 -8.27
C TRP A 107 -7.09 -2.04 -9.13
N LEU A 108 -6.26 -2.54 -10.06
CA LEU A 108 -6.64 -3.64 -10.96
C LEU A 108 -7.01 -4.91 -10.20
N LEU A 109 -6.21 -5.25 -9.18
CA LEU A 109 -6.41 -6.44 -8.38
C LEU A 109 -7.75 -6.38 -7.62
N VAL A 110 -8.09 -5.20 -7.09
CA VAL A 110 -9.37 -4.94 -6.43
C VAL A 110 -10.55 -5.06 -7.38
N GLU A 111 -10.45 -4.46 -8.56
CA GLU A 111 -11.51 -4.54 -9.57
C GLU A 111 -11.72 -5.97 -10.03
N PHE A 112 -10.64 -6.70 -10.26
CA PHE A 112 -10.68 -8.12 -10.63
C PHE A 112 -11.38 -8.96 -9.55
N LEU A 113 -11.03 -8.71 -8.29
CA LEU A 113 -11.67 -9.32 -7.14
C LEU A 113 -13.17 -9.01 -7.04
N ILE A 114 -13.58 -7.76 -7.27
CA ILE A 114 -15.00 -7.38 -7.31
C ILE A 114 -15.72 -8.11 -8.45
N LEU A 115 -15.12 -8.17 -9.64
CA LEU A 115 -15.69 -8.89 -10.77
C LEU A 115 -15.89 -10.36 -10.45
N ILE A 116 -14.90 -11.04 -9.87
CA ILE A 116 -15.03 -12.43 -9.42
C ILE A 116 -16.15 -12.54 -8.40
N ALA A 117 -16.12 -11.76 -7.32
CA ALA A 117 -17.11 -11.84 -6.25
C ALA A 117 -18.55 -11.69 -6.76
N THR A 118 -18.77 -10.84 -7.76
CA THR A 118 -20.10 -10.59 -8.34
C THR A 118 -20.63 -11.67 -9.27
N THR A 119 -19.80 -12.63 -9.68
CA THR A 119 -20.25 -13.74 -10.54
C THR A 119 -21.02 -14.83 -9.78
N THR A 120 -20.99 -14.82 -8.45
CA THR A 120 -21.73 -15.79 -7.64
C THR A 120 -22.84 -15.11 -6.87
N ASP A 121 -24.08 -15.41 -7.26
CA ASP A 121 -25.25 -15.11 -6.45
C ASP A 121 -25.27 -16.08 -5.25
N ARG A 122 -24.82 -15.61 -4.10
CA ARG A 122 -25.14 -16.23 -2.80
C ARG A 122 -25.78 -15.18 -1.91
N ASP A 123 -26.99 -15.49 -1.45
CA ASP A 123 -27.75 -14.62 -0.54
C ASP A 123 -27.41 -14.87 0.94
N THR A 124 -26.63 -15.92 1.25
CA THR A 124 -26.33 -16.32 2.63
C THR A 124 -24.86 -16.07 2.99
N PRO A 125 -24.57 -15.31 4.06
CA PRO A 125 -23.22 -15.16 4.57
C PRO A 125 -22.71 -16.51 5.09
N PRO A 126 -21.50 -16.95 4.71
CA PRO A 126 -20.90 -18.13 5.31
C PRO A 126 -20.51 -17.93 6.79
N ASP A 127 -20.77 -18.96 7.62
CA ASP A 127 -20.40 -19.01 9.04
C ASP A 127 -18.90 -19.31 9.23
N TRP A 128 -18.02 -18.37 8.89
CA TRP A 128 -16.58 -18.52 9.10
C TRP A 128 -16.16 -18.07 10.51
N PRO A 129 -15.22 -18.78 11.16
CA PRO A 129 -14.65 -18.33 12.43
C PRO A 129 -13.72 -17.13 12.21
N SER A 130 -14.12 -15.96 12.74
CA SER A 130 -13.39 -14.68 12.64
C SER A 130 -11.96 -14.70 13.22
N THR A 131 -11.65 -15.66 14.09
CA THR A 131 -10.38 -15.72 14.85
C THR A 131 -9.15 -16.13 14.04
N VAL A 132 -9.33 -16.79 12.88
CA VAL A 132 -8.20 -17.24 12.05
C VAL A 132 -7.49 -16.04 11.39
N PHE A 133 -8.23 -14.98 11.07
CA PHE A 133 -7.71 -13.85 10.30
C PHE A 133 -7.09 -12.74 11.16
N GLU A 134 -7.55 -12.51 12.40
CA GLU A 134 -6.90 -11.53 13.31
C GLU A 134 -5.44 -11.89 13.60
N PHE A 135 -5.16 -13.19 13.81
CA PHE A 135 -3.79 -13.67 14.02
C PHE A 135 -2.95 -13.57 12.75
N LEU A 136 -3.55 -13.88 11.60
CA LEU A 136 -2.93 -13.74 10.29
C LEU A 136 -2.67 -12.27 9.94
N ASP A 137 -3.48 -11.30 10.36
CA ASP A 137 -3.26 -9.89 10.06
C ASP A 137 -2.09 -9.30 10.82
N VAL A 138 -1.95 -9.61 12.10
CA VAL A 138 -0.82 -9.14 12.89
C VAL A 138 0.46 -9.86 12.46
N ALA A 139 0.41 -11.19 12.31
CA ALA A 139 1.55 -11.98 11.88
C ALA A 139 1.94 -11.69 10.42
N ALA A 140 0.98 -11.51 9.50
CA ALA A 140 1.25 -11.11 8.12
C ALA A 140 1.70 -9.66 8.04
N PHE A 141 1.21 -8.74 8.88
CA PHE A 141 1.76 -7.40 8.95
C PHE A 141 3.23 -7.43 9.36
N PHE A 142 3.59 -8.16 10.43
CA PHE A 142 4.98 -8.30 10.85
C PHE A 142 5.84 -9.13 9.89
N ALA A 143 5.26 -10.13 9.22
CA ALA A 143 5.96 -10.92 8.21
C ALA A 143 6.17 -10.12 6.93
N VAL A 144 5.19 -9.33 6.48
CA VAL A 144 5.33 -8.41 5.35
C VAL A 144 6.36 -7.35 5.70
N LEU A 145 6.28 -6.74 6.89
CA LEU A 145 7.28 -5.80 7.37
C LEU A 145 8.66 -6.45 7.39
N GLY A 146 8.79 -7.67 7.92
CA GLY A 146 10.04 -8.43 7.96
C GLY A 146 10.58 -8.80 6.57
N VAL A 147 9.71 -9.20 5.65
CA VAL A 147 10.06 -9.57 4.27
C VAL A 147 10.44 -8.34 3.44
N THR A 148 9.72 -7.22 3.57
CA THR A 148 10.11 -5.96 2.91
C THR A 148 11.44 -5.48 3.46
N THR A 149 11.64 -5.56 4.78
CA THR A 149 12.90 -5.23 5.44
C THR A 149 14.04 -6.13 4.94
N ALA A 150 13.82 -7.44 4.80
CA ALA A 150 14.82 -8.38 4.30
C ALA A 150 15.11 -8.20 2.80
N ALA A 151 14.09 -7.92 2.00
CA ALA A 151 14.22 -7.67 0.56
C ALA A 151 15.00 -6.37 0.30
N GLU A 152 14.74 -5.32 1.07
CA GLU A 152 15.50 -4.07 1.02
C GLU A 152 16.96 -4.27 1.44
N LEU A 153 17.21 -5.06 2.48
CA LEU A 153 18.56 -5.44 2.92
C LEU A 153 19.31 -6.24 1.86
N LEU A 154 18.61 -7.16 1.18
CA LEU A 154 19.15 -7.93 0.07
C LEU A 154 19.48 -7.05 -1.13
N ILE A 155 18.59 -6.10 -1.48
CA ILE A 155 18.85 -5.12 -2.54
C ILE A 155 20.05 -4.26 -2.17
N LEU A 156 20.19 -3.85 -0.91
CA LEU A 156 21.32 -3.08 -0.40
C LEU A 156 22.63 -3.87 -0.53
N VAL A 157 22.63 -5.16 -0.20
CA VAL A 157 23.80 -6.04 -0.37
C VAL A 157 24.14 -6.20 -1.85
N ILE A 158 23.17 -6.53 -2.70
CA ILE A 158 23.39 -6.75 -4.14
C ILE A 158 23.87 -5.47 -4.83
N THR A 159 23.25 -4.33 -4.52
CA THR A 159 23.67 -3.03 -5.08
C THR A 159 25.04 -2.61 -4.54
N SER A 160 25.36 -2.91 -3.28
CA SER A 160 26.69 -2.68 -2.74
C SER A 160 27.77 -3.48 -3.47
N GLU A 161 27.52 -4.75 -3.76
CA GLU A 161 28.47 -5.58 -4.49
C GLU A 161 28.57 -5.16 -5.96
N ALA A 162 27.47 -4.83 -6.61
CA ALA A 162 27.47 -4.36 -8.00
C ALA A 162 28.21 -3.03 -8.15
N VAL A 163 28.03 -2.09 -7.21
CA VAL A 163 28.74 -0.81 -7.18
C VAL A 163 30.22 -0.99 -6.84
N LEU A 164 30.57 -1.98 -6.00
CA LEU A 164 31.97 -2.31 -5.69
C LEU A 164 32.67 -3.03 -6.85
N PHE A 165 31.95 -3.80 -7.68
CA PHE A 165 32.52 -4.53 -8.81
C PHE A 165 32.71 -3.67 -10.07
N ASP A 166 31.89 -2.64 -10.26
CA ASP A 166 32.06 -1.72 -11.39
C ASP A 166 33.15 -0.68 -11.07
N ALA A 167 34.40 -1.09 -11.29
CA ALA A 167 35.62 -0.29 -11.11
C ALA A 167 35.67 0.99 -11.97
N SER A 168 34.62 1.29 -12.74
CA SER A 168 34.51 2.47 -13.61
C SER A 168 33.85 3.69 -12.95
N PHE A 169 33.22 3.55 -11.77
CA PHE A 169 32.75 4.71 -11.00
C PHE A 169 33.94 5.53 -10.50
N HIS A 170 34.20 6.66 -11.16
CA HIS A 170 35.38 7.52 -10.97
C HIS A 170 35.49 8.20 -9.59
N SER A 171 34.55 7.96 -8.67
CA SER A 171 34.64 8.45 -7.30
C SER A 171 34.19 7.39 -6.28
N PRO A 172 35.13 6.78 -5.52
CA PRO A 172 34.82 5.85 -4.43
C PRO A 172 33.86 6.41 -3.37
N SER A 173 33.67 7.73 -3.32
CA SER A 173 32.82 8.39 -2.32
C SER A 173 31.33 8.16 -2.57
N THR A 174 30.86 8.15 -3.83
CA THR A 174 29.41 8.13 -4.12
C THR A 174 28.78 6.80 -3.73
N GLY A 175 29.43 5.67 -4.04
CA GLY A 175 28.98 4.35 -3.61
C GLY A 175 28.91 4.19 -2.08
N GLN A 176 29.90 4.74 -1.38
CA GLN A 176 29.93 4.73 0.10
C GLN A 176 28.82 5.59 0.70
N TRP A 177 28.50 6.75 0.10
CA TRP A 177 27.39 7.60 0.55
C TRP A 177 26.03 6.94 0.34
N ILE A 178 25.82 6.26 -0.79
CA ILE A 178 24.59 5.50 -1.05
C ILE A 178 24.43 4.40 -0.01
N LEU A 179 25.49 3.62 0.23
CA LEU A 179 25.46 2.54 1.20
C LEU A 179 25.19 3.05 2.62
N ALA A 180 25.87 4.14 3.01
CA ALA A 180 25.67 4.78 4.29
C ALA A 180 24.25 5.32 4.45
N LEU A 181 23.69 5.94 3.41
CA LEU A 181 22.32 6.46 3.43
C LEU A 181 21.28 5.35 3.53
N LEU A 182 21.43 4.27 2.74
CA LEU A 182 20.52 3.13 2.80
C LEU A 182 20.62 2.42 4.16
N SER A 183 21.82 2.29 4.72
CA SER A 183 22.05 1.70 6.06
C SER A 183 21.48 2.59 7.17
N PHE A 184 21.58 3.91 7.02
CA PHE A 184 20.97 4.88 7.93
C PHE A 184 19.44 4.82 7.87
N LEU A 185 18.85 4.81 6.68
CA LEU A 185 17.41 4.67 6.48
C LEU A 185 16.89 3.34 7.06
N PHE A 186 17.65 2.25 6.89
CA PHE A 186 17.37 0.94 7.48
C PHE A 186 17.40 0.94 9.01
N PHE A 187 18.48 1.47 9.61
CA PHE A 187 18.63 1.56 11.06
C PHE A 187 17.48 2.38 11.67
N TRP A 188 17.20 3.54 11.09
CA TRP A 188 16.10 4.38 11.56
C TRP A 188 14.73 3.78 11.30
N GLY A 189 14.49 3.12 10.16
CA GLY A 189 13.24 2.41 9.90
C GLY A 189 12.95 1.33 10.95
N THR A 190 13.97 0.57 11.34
CA THR A 190 13.86 -0.48 12.36
C THR A 190 13.71 0.08 13.77
N VAL A 191 14.49 1.12 14.10
CA VAL A 191 14.43 1.81 15.40
C VAL A 191 13.09 2.52 15.57
N PHE A 192 12.60 3.23 14.54
CA PHE A 192 11.28 3.84 14.57
C PHE A 192 10.19 2.78 14.59
N GLY A 193 10.24 1.71 13.79
CA GLY A 193 9.23 0.64 13.85
C GLY A 193 9.10 0.02 15.25
N THR A 194 10.23 -0.26 15.92
CA THR A 194 10.25 -0.90 17.24
C THR A 194 9.95 0.05 18.39
N LEU A 195 10.59 1.23 18.46
CA LEU A 195 10.30 2.23 19.49
C LEU A 195 8.88 2.77 19.37
N TYR A 196 8.37 2.87 18.15
CA TYR A 196 7.04 3.42 17.92
C TYR A 196 5.94 2.38 18.11
N GLY A 197 6.10 1.14 17.66
CA GLY A 197 5.15 0.07 17.99
C GLY A 197 5.02 -0.18 19.50
N GLY A 198 6.12 -0.05 20.25
CA GLY A 198 6.13 -0.34 21.69
C GLY A 198 5.83 0.86 22.61
N ILE A 199 6.41 2.03 22.33
CA ILE A 199 6.48 3.14 23.31
C ILE A 199 5.85 4.41 22.76
N ILE A 200 6.32 4.87 21.59
CA ILE A 200 5.93 6.17 21.05
C ILE A 200 4.51 6.14 20.48
N GLY A 201 4.10 5.04 19.85
CA GLY A 201 2.78 4.86 19.24
C GLY A 201 1.65 5.04 20.25
N PRO A 202 1.63 4.34 21.39
CA PRO A 202 0.61 4.54 22.43
C PRO A 202 0.58 5.98 22.98
N ILE A 203 1.73 6.64 23.08
CA ILE A 203 1.83 8.04 23.54
C ILE A 203 1.26 8.98 22.48
N LEU A 204 1.62 8.81 21.21
CA LEU A 204 1.09 9.61 20.11
C LEU A 204 -0.40 9.40 19.91
N LEU A 205 -0.90 8.18 20.10
CA LEU A 205 -2.33 7.88 20.12
C LEU A 205 -3.04 8.67 21.21
N ARG A 206 -2.47 8.74 22.41
CA ARG A 206 -3.01 9.56 23.51
C ARG A 206 -2.97 11.05 23.18
N ILE A 207 -1.90 11.54 22.57
CA ILE A 207 -1.77 12.95 22.17
C ILE A 207 -2.77 13.30 21.05
N VAL A 208 -2.88 12.43 20.05
CA VAL A 208 -3.83 12.59 18.93
C VAL A 208 -5.25 12.54 19.47
N ASN A 209 -5.64 11.51 20.25
CA ASN A 209 -6.97 11.44 20.86
C ASN A 209 -7.26 12.63 21.77
N TRP A 210 -6.28 13.07 22.55
CA TRP A 210 -6.42 14.28 23.37
C TRP A 210 -6.63 15.53 22.52
N GLY A 211 -5.85 15.71 21.45
CA GLY A 211 -5.98 16.83 20.52
C GLY A 211 -7.29 16.81 19.72
N LEU A 212 -7.75 15.63 19.31
CA LEU A 212 -9.06 15.42 18.67
C LEU A 212 -10.20 15.77 19.64
N SER A 213 -10.06 15.41 20.92
CA SER A 213 -11.04 15.74 21.95
C SER A 213 -11.15 17.24 22.25
N GLN A 214 -10.11 18.02 21.92
CA GLN A 214 -10.02 19.46 22.23
C GLN A 214 -10.55 20.39 21.13
N SER A 215 -11.39 19.91 20.20
CA SER A 215 -12.50 20.71 19.63
C SER A 215 -12.25 21.80 18.54
N GLN A 216 -11.18 21.73 17.73
CA GLN A 216 -11.16 22.45 16.42
C GLN A 216 -10.61 21.63 15.24
N LEU A 217 -9.97 20.50 15.52
CA LEU A 217 -9.36 19.64 14.50
C LEU A 217 -10.28 18.52 14.01
N LEU A 218 -11.52 18.42 14.51
CA LEU A 218 -12.47 17.37 14.13
C LEU A 218 -12.74 17.37 12.62
N GLY A 219 -12.94 18.56 12.03
CA GLY A 219 -13.09 18.68 10.58
C GLY A 219 -11.82 18.28 9.83
N LEU A 220 -10.64 18.56 10.38
CA LEU A 220 -9.35 18.18 9.79
C LEU A 220 -9.08 16.67 9.90
N SER A 221 -9.48 16.03 10.99
CA SER A 221 -9.34 14.58 11.16
C SER A 221 -10.35 13.80 10.34
N GLU A 222 -11.55 14.34 10.12
CA GLU A 222 -12.50 13.78 9.15
C GLU A 222 -11.99 14.00 7.71
N VAL A 223 -11.38 15.15 7.39
CA VAL A 223 -10.79 15.41 6.06
C VAL A 223 -9.58 14.51 5.79
N PHE A 224 -8.69 14.34 6.77
CA PHE A 224 -7.56 13.43 6.68
C PHE A 224 -7.94 11.98 6.98
N LEU A 225 -9.19 11.73 7.38
CA LEU A 225 -9.74 10.42 7.70
C LEU A 225 -8.84 9.64 8.68
N VAL A 226 -8.38 10.34 9.71
CA VAL A 226 -7.54 9.80 10.78
C VAL A 226 -8.39 9.31 11.94
N ALA A 227 -9.66 9.71 11.99
CA ALA A 227 -10.62 9.28 12.98
C ALA A 227 -11.95 8.85 12.34
N PHE A 228 -12.63 7.86 12.93
CA PHE A 228 -13.99 7.44 12.60
C PHE A 228 -14.92 7.79 13.76
N ARG A 229 -16.18 8.08 13.42
CA ARG A 229 -17.25 8.01 14.42
C ARG A 229 -17.50 6.54 14.70
N ASP A 230 -17.25 6.12 15.93
CA ASP A 230 -17.83 4.88 16.42
C ASP A 230 -19.36 5.08 16.52
N GLY A 231 -20.16 4.03 16.43
CA GLY A 231 -21.64 4.13 16.28
C GLY A 231 -22.38 4.97 17.34
N ASN A 232 -21.69 5.37 18.41
CA ASN A 232 -22.08 6.49 19.26
C ASN A 232 -21.66 7.83 18.64
N GLU A 233 -22.65 8.62 18.18
CA GLU A 233 -22.46 9.90 17.47
C GLU A 233 -21.52 10.91 18.16
N GLU A 234 -21.20 10.72 19.44
CA GLU A 234 -20.39 11.64 20.24
C GLU A 234 -18.90 11.25 20.40
N SER A 235 -18.48 10.04 20.01
CA SER A 235 -17.09 9.60 20.15
C SER A 235 -16.41 9.35 18.81
N LEU A 236 -15.35 10.10 18.55
CA LEU A 236 -14.41 9.84 17.46
C LEU A 236 -13.24 9.02 17.97
N GLU A 237 -13.00 7.87 17.36
CA GLU A 237 -11.82 7.04 17.61
C GLU A 237 -10.79 7.26 16.51
N ALA A 238 -9.53 7.48 16.88
CA ALA A 238 -8.45 7.57 15.90
C ALA A 238 -8.06 6.18 15.38
N ASP A 239 -8.03 6.03 14.06
CA ASP A 239 -7.42 4.87 13.42
C ASP A 239 -5.90 5.00 13.53
N LEU A 240 -5.31 4.23 14.45
CA LEU A 240 -3.87 4.20 14.67
C LEU A 240 -3.08 3.91 13.38
N CYS A 241 -3.63 3.07 12.50
CA CYS A 241 -2.98 2.75 11.25
C CYS A 241 -3.01 3.93 10.27
N ALA A 242 -4.14 4.64 10.18
CA ALA A 242 -4.23 5.85 9.37
C ALA A 242 -3.32 6.98 9.88
N VAL A 243 -3.27 7.20 11.21
CA VAL A 243 -2.33 8.13 11.85
C VAL A 243 -0.90 7.79 11.44
N TRP A 244 -0.54 6.51 11.52
CA TRP A 244 0.79 6.02 11.19
C TRP A 244 1.12 6.20 9.71
N CYS A 245 0.22 5.84 8.82
CA CYS A 245 0.38 6.04 7.37
C CYS A 245 0.60 7.53 7.05
N LEU A 246 -0.14 8.42 7.69
CA LEU A 246 0.02 9.87 7.49
C LEU A 246 1.36 10.37 8.02
N LEU A 247 1.77 9.94 9.22
CA LEU A 247 3.03 10.37 9.83
C LEU A 247 4.27 9.79 9.13
N SER A 248 4.17 8.58 8.58
CA SER A 248 5.25 7.96 7.81
C SER A 248 5.35 8.51 6.38
N PHE A 249 4.23 8.98 5.81
CA PHE A 249 4.20 9.57 4.48
C PHE A 249 5.13 10.78 4.33
N PHE A 250 5.08 11.76 5.25
CA PHE A 250 5.87 13.00 5.09
C PHE A 250 7.39 12.79 5.14
N PRO A 251 7.95 12.04 6.09
CA PRO A 251 9.38 11.71 6.09
C PRO A 251 9.79 10.94 4.85
N GLN A 252 8.98 9.96 4.41
CA GLN A 252 9.31 9.15 3.24
C GLN A 252 9.24 9.99 1.95
N PHE A 253 8.24 10.86 1.84
CA PHE A 253 8.14 11.84 0.77
C PHE A 253 9.33 12.81 0.78
N ALA A 254 9.74 13.31 1.94
CA ALA A 254 10.90 14.19 2.07
C ALA A 254 12.20 13.48 1.68
N VAL A 255 12.40 12.23 2.11
CA VAL A 255 13.56 11.42 1.70
C VAL A 255 13.56 11.16 0.20
N CYS A 256 12.39 10.82 -0.38
CA CYS A 256 12.26 10.71 -1.84
C CYS A 256 12.63 12.02 -2.53
N LEU A 257 12.08 13.16 -2.09
CA LEU A 257 12.40 14.47 -2.66
C LEU A 257 13.89 14.82 -2.52
N MET A 258 14.52 14.49 -1.40
CA MET A 258 15.95 14.70 -1.21
C MET A 258 16.74 13.82 -2.18
N LEU A 259 16.48 12.51 -2.21
CA LEU A 259 17.16 11.56 -3.10
C LEU A 259 17.01 11.92 -4.58
N TYR A 260 15.79 12.21 -5.03
CA TYR A 260 15.52 12.57 -6.42
C TYR A 260 15.87 14.03 -6.76
N GLY A 261 16.03 14.88 -5.75
CA GLY A 261 16.44 16.28 -5.92
C GLY A 261 17.94 16.44 -6.16
N TYR A 262 18.76 15.42 -5.88
CA TYR A 262 20.19 15.47 -6.12
C TYR A 262 20.54 15.10 -7.59
N PRO A 263 21.29 15.97 -8.31
CA PRO A 263 21.67 15.75 -9.70
C PRO A 263 22.47 14.47 -9.95
N GLU A 264 23.09 13.91 -8.91
CA GLU A 264 23.90 12.70 -9.00
C GLU A 264 23.06 11.41 -9.14
N PHE A 265 21.81 11.44 -8.68
CA PHE A 265 20.89 10.29 -8.71
C PHE A 265 19.80 10.42 -9.78
N TYR A 266 19.48 11.66 -10.13
CA TYR A 266 18.51 11.96 -11.15
C TYR A 266 19.20 11.99 -12.52
N ASP A 267 19.02 10.94 -13.32
CA ASP A 267 19.40 10.94 -14.72
C ASP A 267 18.30 11.62 -15.57
N PRO A 268 18.50 12.86 -16.04
CA PRO A 268 17.52 13.55 -16.87
C PRO A 268 17.35 12.88 -18.25
N ALA A 269 18.29 12.03 -18.69
CA ALA A 269 18.16 11.32 -19.95
C ALA A 269 17.06 10.23 -19.88
N GLY A 270 16.78 9.70 -18.69
CA GLY A 270 15.69 8.75 -18.48
C GLY A 270 14.29 9.37 -18.60
N THR A 271 14.14 10.66 -18.30
CA THR A 271 12.83 11.33 -18.33
C THR A 271 12.45 11.88 -19.70
N VAL A 272 13.23 11.59 -20.74
CA VAL A 272 12.90 11.95 -22.12
C VAL A 272 11.62 11.22 -22.53
N ASN A 273 10.54 12.00 -22.70
CA ASN A 273 9.27 11.49 -23.15
C ASN A 273 9.40 10.97 -24.59
N PRO A 274 9.11 9.68 -24.86
CA PRO A 274 9.14 9.18 -26.21
C PRO A 274 8.17 9.98 -27.09
N GLY A 275 8.56 10.35 -28.32
CA GLY A 275 7.72 11.20 -29.17
C GLY A 275 6.30 10.64 -29.41
N TRP A 276 6.12 9.32 -29.36
CA TRP A 276 4.83 8.67 -29.55
C TRP A 276 3.85 8.84 -28.39
N THR A 277 4.31 9.14 -27.17
CA THR A 277 3.42 9.33 -26.02
C THR A 277 2.86 10.74 -25.91
N GLY A 278 3.27 11.67 -26.79
CA GLY A 278 2.72 13.04 -26.83
C GLY A 278 1.22 13.10 -27.10
N VAL A 279 0.62 12.03 -27.63
CA VAL A 279 -0.84 11.91 -27.81
C VAL A 279 -1.61 11.76 -26.49
N PHE A 280 -0.93 11.44 -25.39
CA PHE A 280 -1.52 11.28 -24.06
C PHE A 280 -1.43 12.55 -23.19
N GLY A 281 -0.97 13.67 -23.76
CA GLY A 281 -0.81 14.98 -23.10
C GLY A 281 0.56 15.18 -22.47
#